data_AF-A0A661KQZ7-F1
#
_entry.id   AF-A0A661KQZ7-F1
#
_cell.length_a   1.000
_cell.length_b   1.000
_cell.length_c   1.000
_cell.angle_alpha   90.00
_cell.angle_beta   90.00
_cell.angle_gamma   90.00
#
_symmetry.space_group_name_H-M   'P 1'
#
loop_
_entity.id
_entity.type
_entity.pdbx_description
1 polymer ?
#
loop_
_entity_poly.entity_id
_entity_poly.type
_entity_poly.pdbx_seq_one_letter_code
_entity_poly.pdbx_strand_id
1 'polypeptide(L)' 'MDGILLVDKKKGDTSTETLNKVKRILRPKKIGHAGTLDPFA' A
#
# COMPACT_ATOMS: atom_id res chain seq x y z
N MET A 1 2.81 12.24 -11.75
CA MET A 1 1.38 11.88 -11.85
C MET A 1 0.90 11.63 -10.45
N ASP A 2 -0.17 12.31 -10.05
CA ASP A 2 -0.77 12.19 -8.73
C ASP A 2 -2.09 11.45 -8.86
N GLY A 3 -2.44 10.63 -7.87
CA GLY A 3 -3.65 9.81 -7.94
C GLY A 3 -3.83 8.89 -6.73
N ILE A 4 -4.92 8.14 -6.77
CA ILE A 4 -5.30 7.14 -5.77
C ILE A 4 -5.23 5.77 -6.43
N LEU A 5 -4.62 4.81 -5.73
CA LEU A 5 -4.60 3.41 -6.11
C LEU A 5 -5.41 2.61 -5.10
N LEU A 6 -6.49 1.99 -5.54
CA LEU A 6 -7.20 1.01 -4.73
C LEU A 6 -6.40 -0.30 -4.75
N VAL A 7 -6.03 -0.79 -3.56
CA VAL A 7 -5.23 -2.01 -3.41
C VAL A 7 -6.01 -2.97 -2.51
N ASP A 8 -6.29 -4.16 -3.02
CA ASP A 8 -6.78 -5.26 -2.22
C ASP A 8 -5.61 -5.86 -1.43
N LYS A 9 -5.62 -5.64 -0.11
CA LYS A 9 -4.55 -6.08 0.78
C LYS A 9 -4.68 -7.58 1.03
N LYS A 10 -3.60 -8.33 0.80
CA LYS A 10 -3.57 -9.75 1.17
C LYS A 10 -3.63 -9.91 2.69
N LYS A 11 -4.46 -10.84 3.17
CA LYS A 11 -4.48 -11.24 4.57
C LYS A 11 -3.08 -11.63 5.06
N GLY A 12 -2.71 -11.16 6.24
CA GLY A 12 -1.40 -11.31 6.86
C GLY A 12 -0.41 -10.18 6.57
N ASP A 13 -0.61 -9.41 5.50
CA ASP A 13 0.23 -8.23 5.25
C ASP A 13 -0.23 -7.05 6.14
N THR A 14 0.73 -6.29 6.65
CA THR A 14 0.50 -4.95 7.18
C THR A 14 0.23 -3.95 6.04
N SER A 15 -0.34 -2.80 6.39
CA SER A 15 -0.52 -1.69 5.44
C SER A 15 0.81 -1.20 4.85
N THR A 16 1.86 -1.16 5.68
CA THR A 16 3.22 -0.74 5.26
C THR A 16 3.88 -1.76 4.32
N GLU A 17 3.71 -3.07 4.56
CA GLU A 17 4.24 -4.09 3.66
C GLU A 17 3.59 -4.02 2.28
N THR A 18 2.28 -3.79 2.23
CA THR A 18 1.54 -3.57 0.98
C THR A 18 2.07 -2.34 0.25
N LEU A 19 2.25 -1.22 0.97
CA LEU A 19 2.82 0.02 0.43
C LEU A 19 4.23 -0.21 -0.15
N ASN A 20 5.08 -0.98 0.54
CA ASN A 20 6.43 -1.31 0.11
C ASN A 20 6.45 -2.13 -1.19
N LYS A 21 5.51 -3.06 -1.35
CA LYS A 21 5.34 -3.81 -2.61
C LYS A 21 5.00 -2.87 -3.77
N VAL A 22 4.01 -2.00 -3.57
CA VAL A 22 3.62 -0.98 -4.59
C VAL A 22 4.79 -0.04 -4.91
N LYS A 23 5.52 0.43 -3.89
CA LYS A 23 6.69 1.31 -4.07
C LYS A 23 7.78 0.67 -4.91
N ARG A 24 8.03 -0.64 -4.78
CA ARG A 24 9.00 -1.37 -5.60
C ARG A 24 8.61 -1.45 -7.07
N ILE A 25 7.32 -1.63 -7.35
CA ILE A 25 6.78 -1.77 -8.72
C ILE A 25 6.74 -0.42 -9.43
N LEU A 26 6.15 0.59 -8.79
CA LEU A 26 5.87 1.88 -9.43
C LEU A 26 6.99 2.92 -9.24
N ARG A 27 7.93 2.68 -8.30
CA ARG A 27 9.05 3.59 -7.97
C ARG A 27 8.65 5.07 -7.81
N PRO A 28 7.58 5.39 -7.07
CA PRO A 28 7.12 6.76 -6.92
C PRO A 28 8.08 7.59 -6.04
N LYS A 29 8.12 8.90 -6.27
CA LYS A 29 8.88 9.83 -5.40
C LYS A 29 8.27 9.95 -3.99
N LYS A 30 6.94 9.87 -3.86
CA LYS A 30 6.19 9.92 -2.60
C LYS A 30 5.00 8.97 -2.67
N ILE A 31 4.71 8.24 -1.59
CA ILE A 31 3.58 7.32 -1.48
C ILE A 31 3.17 7.19 0.00
N GLY A 32 1.88 6.94 0.26
CA GLY A 32 1.32 6.72 1.59
C GLY A 32 -0.01 5.98 1.50
N HIS A 33 -0.66 5.71 2.64
CA HIS A 33 -1.99 5.14 2.71
C HIS A 33 -2.95 6.09 3.45
N ALA A 34 -4.24 6.03 3.13
CA ALA A 34 -5.26 6.89 3.74
C ALA A 34 -5.79 6.36 5.10
N GLY A 35 -5.34 5.19 5.52
CA GLY A 35 -5.68 4.57 6.80
C GLY A 35 -5.00 3.22 6.93
N THR A 36 -4.78 2.75 8.15
CA THR A 36 -4.22 1.43 8.40
C THR A 36 -5.34 0.40 8.42
N LEU A 37 -5.16 -0.70 7.70
CA LEU A 37 -5.99 -1.89 7.81
C LEU A 37 -5.23 -2.96 8.59
N ASP A 38 -5.93 -3.63 9.51
CA ASP A 38 -5.36 -4.70 10.34
C ASP A 38 -4.78 -5.84 9.49
N PRO A 39 -3.65 -6.44 9.91
CA PRO A 39 -3.07 -7.56 9.18
C PRO A 39 -4.00 -8.77 9.06
N PHE A 40 -4.89 -8.97 10.03
CA PHE A 40 -5.81 -10.11 10.06
C PHE A 40 -7.10 -9.91 9.26
N ALA A 41 -7.35 -8.68 8.80
CA ALA A 41 -8.41 -8.38 7.83
C ALA A 41 -8.07 -8.94 6.45
#